data_AF-A0AAV8YMQ7-F1
#
_entry.id   AF-A0AAV8YMQ7-F1
#
_cell.length_a   1.000
_cell.length_b   1.000
_cell.length_c   1.000
_cell.angle_alpha   90.00
_cell.angle_beta   90.00
_cell.angle_gamma   90.00
#
_symmetry.space_group_name_H-M   'P 1'
#
loop_
_entity.id
_entity.type
_entity.pdbx_description
1 polymer ?
#
loop_
_entity_poly.entity_id
_entity_poly.type
_entity_poly.pdbx_seq_one_letter_code
_entity_poly.pdbx_strand_id
1 'polypeptide(L)' 'MIYRKNLDRMNLTVLSNTQGLHAPLRIAMELKSAKRIGRLPFLSSSNVMHDALTGRDLEIGPEDIFNTPNL' A
#
# COMPACT_ATOMS: atom_id res chain seq x y z
N MET A 1 6.83 6.53 9.41
CA MET A 1 5.46 6.84 8.91
C MET A 1 5.37 8.14 8.11
N ILE A 2 5.88 9.28 8.62
CA ILE A 2 5.77 10.60 7.94
C ILE A 2 6.48 10.61 6.57
N TYR A 3 7.68 10.02 6.49
CA TYR A 3 8.45 9.92 5.23
C TYR A 3 7.65 9.22 4.10
N ARG A 4 7.16 7.99 4.36
CA ARG A 4 6.41 7.20 3.37
C ARG A 4 5.16 7.94 2.89
N LYS A 5 4.40 8.54 3.82
CA LYS A 5 3.21 9.33 3.46
C LYS A 5 3.53 10.50 2.52
N ASN A 6 4.68 11.16 2.69
CA ASN A 6 5.12 12.23 1.81
C ASN A 6 5.53 11.70 0.44
N LEU A 7 6.23 10.56 0.40
CA LEU A 7 6.61 9.87 -0.84
C LEU A 7 5.37 9.44 -1.63
N ASP A 8 4.40 8.80 -0.99
CA ASP A 8 3.15 8.36 -1.62
C ASP A 8 2.38 9.56 -2.19
N ARG A 9 2.32 10.67 -1.45
CA ARG A 9 1.68 11.90 -1.92
C ARG A 9 2.37 12.45 -3.16
N MET A 10 3.70 12.49 -3.17
CA MET A 10 4.48 12.92 -4.33
C MET A 10 4.21 12.00 -5.53
N ASN A 11 4.24 10.68 -5.35
CA ASN A 11 3.99 9.69 -6.40
C ASN A 11 2.59 9.85 -7.00
N LEU A 12 1.55 10.01 -6.18
CA LEU A 12 0.19 10.24 -6.66
C LEU A 12 0.05 11.56 -7.43
N THR A 13 0.76 12.62 -7.02
CA THR A 13 0.80 13.88 -7.78
C THR A 13 1.48 13.69 -9.14
N VAL A 14 2.60 12.97 -9.20
CA VAL A 14 3.29 12.65 -10.47
C VAL A 14 2.40 11.81 -11.39
N LEU A 15 1.71 10.80 -10.85
CA LEU A 15 0.73 9.98 -11.57
C LEU A 15 -0.41 10.83 -12.15
N SER A 16 -0.95 11.75 -11.34
CA SER A 16 -1.99 12.67 -11.81
C SER A 16 -1.51 13.57 -12.95
N ASN A 17 -0.26 14.03 -12.92
CA ASN A 17 0.29 14.91 -13.94
C ASN A 17 0.63 14.17 -15.24
N THR A 18 1.02 12.89 -15.15
CA THR A 18 1.46 12.09 -16.30
C THR A 18 0.31 11.36 -16.99
N GLN A 19 -0.60 10.77 -16.21
CA GLN A 19 -1.70 9.95 -16.71
C GLN A 19 -3.05 10.65 -16.58
N GLY A 20 -3.16 11.72 -15.80
CA GLY A 20 -4.42 12.40 -15.50
C GLY A 20 -5.10 11.88 -14.23
N LEU A 21 -6.25 12.48 -13.88
CA LEU A 21 -6.93 12.26 -12.60
C LEU A 21 -7.40 10.81 -12.36
N HIS A 22 -7.63 10.04 -13.43
CA HIS A 22 -8.13 8.68 -13.33
C HIS A 22 -7.11 7.71 -12.69
N ALA A 23 -5.82 7.94 -12.90
CA ALA A 23 -4.75 7.10 -12.38
C ALA A 23 -4.66 7.10 -10.84
N PRO A 24 -4.54 8.26 -10.15
CA PRO A 24 -4.54 8.28 -8.69
C PRO A 24 -5.88 7.83 -8.10
N LEU A 25 -7.01 8.09 -8.77
CA LEU A 25 -8.32 7.63 -8.32
C LEU A 25 -8.43 6.10 -8.36
N ARG A 26 -7.95 5.47 -9.44
CA ARG A 26 -7.89 4.01 -9.57
C ARG A 26 -7.03 3.40 -8.44
N ILE A 27 -5.84 3.93 -8.21
CA ILE A 27 -4.95 3.45 -7.13
C ILE A 27 -5.62 3.59 -5.76
N ALA A 28 -6.28 4.73 -5.49
CA ALA A 28 -7.02 4.93 -4.24
C ALA A 28 -8.16 3.92 -4.07
N MET A 29 -8.86 3.57 -5.16
CA MET A 29 -9.89 2.53 -5.15
C MET A 29 -9.32 1.14 -4.90
N GLU A 30 -8.23 0.78 -5.58
CA GLU A 30 -7.53 -0.50 -5.38
C GLU A 30 -7.04 -0.65 -3.93
N LEU A 31 -6.42 0.39 -3.36
CA LEU A 31 -6.01 0.41 -1.94
C LEU A 31 -7.19 0.27 -0.97
N LYS A 32 -8.32 0.92 -1.27
CA LYS A 32 -9.53 0.80 -0.45
C LYS A 32 -10.14 -0.61 -0.53
N SER A 33 -10.09 -1.23 -1.69
CA SER A 33 -10.53 -2.61 -1.90
C SER A 33 -9.61 -3.60 -1.18
N ALA A 34 -8.29 -3.41 -1.24
CA ALA A 34 -7.31 -4.25 -0.54
C ALA A 34 -7.50 -4.23 0.98
N LYS A 35 -7.96 -3.11 1.57
CA LYS A 35 -8.32 -3.02 2.98
C LYS A 35 -9.60 -3.78 3.35
N ARG A 36 -10.52 -3.98 2.39
CA ARG A 36 -11.76 -4.73 2.60
C ARG A 36 -11.48 -6.22 2.42
N ILE A 37 -11.00 -6.83 3.49
CA ILE A 37 -10.65 -8.25 3.49
C ILE A 37 -11.92 -9.11 3.53
N GLY A 38 -12.31 -9.67 2.39
CA GLY A 38 -13.35 -10.70 2.26
C GLY A 38 -12.80 -12.08 2.62
N ARG A 39 -12.36 -12.27 3.87
CA ARG A 39 -11.75 -13.54 4.31
C ARG A 39 -12.75 -14.45 4.99
N LEU A 40 -12.47 -15.74 4.89
CA LEU A 40 -13.10 -16.75 5.73
C LEU A 40 -12.69 -16.52 7.20
N PRO A 41 -13.58 -16.76 8.17
CA PRO A 41 -13.39 -16.41 9.58
C PRO A 41 -12.20 -17.11 10.28
N PHE A 42 -11.56 -18.09 9.63
CA PHE A 42 -10.44 -18.86 10.16
C PHE A 42 -9.08 -18.50 9.56
N LEU A 43 -9.02 -17.61 8.56
CA LEU A 43 -7.76 -17.24 7.90
C LEU A 43 -7.22 -15.92 8.47
N SER A 44 -5.97 -15.94 8.92
CA SER A 44 -5.23 -14.74 9.32
C SER A 44 -5.10 -13.79 8.12
N SER A 45 -5.39 -12.51 8.34
CA SER A 45 -5.19 -11.51 7.29
C SER A 45 -3.71 -11.24 7.09
N SER A 46 -3.24 -11.41 5.87
CA SER A 46 -1.93 -10.95 5.42
C SER A 46 -2.09 -9.66 4.60
N ASN A 47 -1.23 -8.66 4.79
CA ASN A 47 -1.28 -7.39 4.05
C ASN A 47 -0.71 -7.47 2.62
N VAL A 48 -0.50 -8.68 2.08
CA VAL A 48 0.17 -8.93 0.79
C VAL A 48 -0.35 -8.06 -0.36
N MET A 49 -1.67 -7.96 -0.53
CA MET A 49 -2.25 -7.14 -1.60
C MET A 49 -1.97 -5.65 -1.40
N HIS A 50 -1.96 -5.18 -0.16
CA HIS A 50 -1.62 -3.79 0.16
C HIS A 50 -0.13 -3.51 -0.08
N ASP A 51 0.74 -4.45 0.29
CA ASP A 51 2.18 -4.33 0.13
C ASP A 51 2.57 -4.35 -1.36
N ALA A 52 1.95 -5.19 -2.19
CA ALA A 52 2.16 -5.21 -3.64
C ALA A 52 1.72 -3.90 -4.33
N LEU A 53 0.58 -3.33 -3.94
CA LEU A 53 0.09 -2.07 -4.52
C LEU A 53 0.93 -0.85 -4.11
N THR A 54 1.58 -0.92 -2.94
CA THR A 54 2.46 0.14 -2.44
C THR A 54 3.91 -0.06 -2.85
N GLY A 55 4.26 -1.21 -3.45
CA GLY A 55 5.63 -1.59 -3.80
C GLY A 55 6.51 -1.88 -2.58
N ARG A 56 5.90 -2.07 -1.39
CA ARG A 56 6.63 -2.39 -0.16
C ARG A 56 7.26 -3.78 -0.23
N ASP A 57 6.68 -4.68 -1.00
CA ASP A 57 7.21 -6.03 -1.27
C ASP A 57 8.57 -6.02 -1.97
N LEU A 58 8.94 -4.91 -2.63
CA LEU A 58 10.23 -4.74 -3.31
C LEU A 58 11.31 -4.10 -2.41
N GLU A 59 10.94 -3.61 -1.24
CA GLU A 59 11.83 -2.89 -0.32
C GLU A 59 11.99 -3.66 0.99
N ILE A 60 13.21 -3.69 1.53
CA ILE A 60 13.48 -4.32 2.84
C ILE A 60 13.43 -3.24 3.91
N GLY A 61 12.49 -3.35 4.84
CA GLY A 61 12.36 -2.50 6.02
C GLY A 61 13.02 -3.10 7.27
N PRO A 62 13.23 -2.29 8.33
CA PRO A 62 13.68 -2.79 9.62
C PRO A 62 12.76 -3.87 10.20
N GLU A 63 11.45 -3.72 10.00
CA GLU A 63 10.43 -4.70 10.37
C GLU A 63 10.68 -6.10 9.79
N ASP A 64 11.27 -6.22 8.60
CA ASP A 64 11.58 -7.51 7.98
C ASP A 64 12.81 -8.19 8.62
N ILE A 65 13.76 -7.38 9.12
CA ILE A 65 14.99 -7.86 9.78
C ILE A 65 14.72 -8.24 11.23
N PHE A 66 13.97 -7.40 11.94
CA PHE A 66 13.74 -7.57 13.38
C PHE A 66 12.47 -8.37 13.69
N ASN A 67 11.69 -8.76 12.67
CA ASN A 67 10.41 -9.46 12.78
C ASN A 67 9.51 -8.83 13.87
N THR A 68 9.56 -7.51 13.99
CA THR A 68 8.71 -6.79 14.93
C THR A 68 7.30 -6.79 14.36
N PRO A 69 6.31 -7.42 15.02
CA PRO A 69 4.94 -7.34 14.54
C PRO A 69 4.55 -5.85 14.50
N ASN A 70 4.08 -5.40 13.33
CA ASN A 70 3.57 -4.04 13.15
C ASN A 70 2.51 -3.78 14.23
N LEU A 71 2.83 -2.96 15.23
CA LEU A 71 1.89 -2.43 16.23
C LEU A 71 0.96 -1.40 15.58
#